data_AF-A0A0C3RLD5-F1
#
_entry.id   AF-A0A0C3RLD5-F1
#
_cell.length_a   1.000
_cell.length_b   1.000
_cell.length_c   1.000
_cell.angle_alpha   90.00
_cell.angle_beta   90.00
_cell.angle_gamma   90.00
#
_symmetry.space_group_name_H-M   'P 1'
#
loop_
_entity.id
_entity.type
_entity.pdbx_description
1 polymer ?
#
loop_
_entity_poly.entity_id
_entity_poly.type
_entity_poly.pdbx_seq_one_letter_code
_entity_poly.pdbx_strand_id
1 'polypeptide(L)'
;MSYTLFNFEFTKSVTKYKHIDDEGICFVRQKTERTNKSIKEIGMPIVSEMETMIKRWGNEPLSDNLIFSYLEEVDDPIKHKHLTKDLTRRINKRMKRICGMN
;
A
#
# COMPACT_ATOMS: atom_id res chain seq x y z
N MET A 1 4.95 15.59 14.57
CA MET A 1 4.96 14.12 14.75
C MET A 1 4.08 13.49 13.67
N SER A 2 4.67 12.85 12.65
CA SER A 2 3.91 12.06 11.67
C SER A 2 3.85 10.64 12.19
N TYR A 3 2.74 10.25 12.81
CA TYR A 3 2.54 8.87 13.28
C TYR A 3 2.40 7.97 12.07
N THR A 4 3.51 7.38 11.63
CA THR A 4 3.60 6.39 10.56
C THR A 4 3.34 5.01 11.17
N LEU A 5 2.16 4.84 11.78
CA LEU A 5 1.62 3.51 12.08
C LEU A 5 1.04 3.01 10.76
N PHE A 6 1.61 1.90 10.25
CA PHE A 6 1.65 1.52 8.83
C PHE A 6 2.58 2.40 7.98
N ASN A 7 3.88 2.08 8.01
CA ASN A 7 4.85 2.46 6.97
C ASN A 7 4.61 1.73 5.64
N PHE A 8 3.34 1.46 5.31
CA PHE A 8 2.94 1.22 3.96
C PHE A 8 2.55 2.59 3.41
N GLU A 9 3.51 3.29 2.80
CA GLU A 9 3.16 4.37 1.87
C GLU A 9 2.40 3.71 0.69
N PHE A 10 1.12 3.37 0.92
CA PHE A 10 0.12 2.91 -0.07
C PHE A 10 0.07 3.81 -1.32
N THR A 11 0.75 4.95 -1.26
CA THR A 11 0.75 6.04 -2.19
C THR A 11 1.84 5.96 -3.25
N LYS A 12 2.78 5.02 -3.18
CA LYS A 12 3.82 4.88 -4.22
C LYS A 12 4.11 3.45 -4.69
N SER A 13 3.66 2.42 -3.97
CA SER A 13 3.73 1.04 -4.44
C SER A 13 2.32 0.46 -4.50
N VAL A 14 1.73 0.46 -5.70
CA VAL A 14 0.51 -0.29 -5.93
C VAL A 14 0.88 -1.76 -5.78
N THR A 15 0.38 -2.41 -4.72
CA THR A 15 0.82 -3.77 -4.38
C THR A 15 0.01 -4.75 -5.21
N LYS A 16 0.72 -5.47 -6.08
CA LYS A 16 0.17 -6.51 -6.94
C LYS A 16 0.33 -7.87 -6.28
N TYR A 17 -0.49 -8.84 -6.66
CA TYR A 17 -0.38 -10.19 -6.13
C TYR A 17 0.97 -10.84 -6.45
N LYS A 18 1.65 -10.48 -7.55
CA LYS A 18 3.01 -10.95 -7.86
C LYS A 18 4.09 -10.57 -6.85
N HIS A 19 3.81 -9.63 -5.96
CA HIS A 19 4.73 -9.27 -4.88
C HIS A 19 4.48 -10.11 -3.61
N ILE A 20 3.52 -11.04 -3.64
CA ILE A 20 3.27 -12.02 -2.60
C ILE A 20 3.96 -13.33 -2.99
N ASP A 21 4.79 -13.84 -2.10
CA ASP A 21 5.42 -15.16 -2.15
C ASP A 21 5.11 -15.95 -0.86
N ASP A 22 5.70 -17.15 -0.73
CA ASP A 22 5.50 -18.03 0.43
C ASP A 22 6.08 -17.45 1.73
N GLU A 23 6.98 -16.46 1.66
CA GLU A 23 7.59 -15.79 2.82
C GLU A 23 6.86 -14.51 3.22
N GLY A 24 6.07 -13.93 2.31
CA GLY A 24 5.17 -12.82 2.56
C GLY A 24 5.09 -11.81 1.41
N ILE A 25 5.12 -10.52 1.72
CA ILE A 25 5.12 -9.45 0.73
C ILE A 25 6.54 -8.90 0.58
N CYS A 26 7.09 -8.96 -0.63
CA CYS A 26 8.41 -8.47 -0.98
C CYS A 26 8.32 -7.37 -2.04
N PHE A 27 8.81 -6.16 -1.75
CA PHE A 27 8.82 -5.05 -2.72
C PHE A 27 9.92 -4.02 -2.49
N VAL A 28 10.27 -3.30 -3.56
CA VAL A 28 11.21 -2.17 -3.51
C VAL A 28 10.45 -0.86 -3.29
N ARG A 29 10.93 -0.03 -2.35
CA ARG A 29 10.34 1.30 -2.10
C ARG A 29 10.72 2.29 -3.21
N GLN A 30 9.73 2.67 -4.03
CA GLN A 30 9.88 3.68 -5.10
C GLN A 30 10.34 5.08 -4.62
N LYS A 31 10.21 5.41 -3.33
CA LYS A 31 10.63 6.72 -2.82
C LYS A 31 12.16 6.89 -2.81
N THR A 32 12.88 5.79 -2.59
CA THR A 32 14.34 5.79 -2.41
C THR A 32 15.09 5.11 -3.55
N GLU A 33 14.37 4.44 -4.45
CA GLU A 33 14.92 3.71 -5.61
C GLU A 33 15.87 4.55 -6.46
N ARG A 34 15.54 5.83 -6.70
CA ARG A 34 16.34 6.71 -7.58
C ARG A 34 17.55 7.37 -6.90
N THR A 35 17.65 7.31 -5.57
CA THR A 35 18.62 8.14 -4.82
C THR A 35 19.55 7.31 -3.93
N ASN A 36 19.20 6.04 -3.66
CA ASN A 36 20.00 5.19 -2.79
C ASN A 36 20.97 4.33 -3.62
N LYS A 37 22.26 4.33 -3.26
CA LYS A 37 23.28 3.51 -3.94
C LYS A 37 23.06 1.99 -3.76
N SER A 38 22.31 1.60 -2.73
CA SER A 38 21.88 0.22 -2.51
C SER A 38 20.35 0.18 -2.45
N ILE A 39 19.75 -0.55 -3.38
CA ILE A 39 18.32 -0.84 -3.36
C ILE A 39 18.12 -1.93 -2.31
N LYS A 40 17.31 -1.63 -1.30
CA LYS A 40 16.91 -2.61 -0.28
C LYS A 40 15.47 -3.00 -0.54
N GLU A 41 15.25 -4.30 -0.73
CA GLU A 41 13.92 -4.88 -0.71
C GLU A 41 13.36 -4.85 0.72
N ILE A 42 12.06 -4.56 0.81
CA ILE A 42 11.30 -4.61 2.04
C ILE A 42 10.50 -5.91 1.96
N GLY A 43 10.83 -6.86 2.85
CA GLY A 43 10.06 -8.08 3.08
C GLY A 43 9.25 -7.97 4.37
N MET A 44 8.01 -8.45 4.34
CA MET A 44 7.16 -8.57 5.52
C MET A 44 6.32 -9.85 5.45
N PRO A 45 6.27 -10.68 6.50
CA PRO A 45 5.42 -11.85 6.53
C PRO A 45 3.95 -11.46 6.50
N ILE A 46 3.13 -12.23 5.78
CA ILE A 46 1.68 -12.08 5.81
C ILE A 46 1.15 -12.73 7.08
N VAL A 47 0.48 -11.94 7.93
CA VAL A 47 -0.22 -12.47 9.11
C VAL A 47 -1.65 -12.85 8.77
N SER A 48 -2.25 -13.77 9.54
CA SER A 48 -3.61 -14.28 9.34
C SER A 48 -4.69 -13.19 9.26
N GLU A 49 -4.51 -12.09 9.99
CA GLU A 49 -5.38 -10.92 9.88
C GLU A 49 -5.32 -10.31 8.48
N MET A 50 -4.12 -10.13 7.92
CA MET A 50 -3.93 -9.58 6.57
C MET A 50 -4.54 -10.49 5.52
N GLU A 51 -4.39 -11.81 5.63
CA GLU A 51 -5.06 -12.78 4.73
C GLU A 51 -6.58 -12.60 4.77
N THR A 52 -7.14 -12.43 5.98
CA THR A 52 -8.56 -12.19 6.16
C THR A 52 -8.99 -10.88 5.51
N MET A 53 -8.18 -9.82 5.63
CA MET A 53 -8.44 -8.53 4.97
C MET A 53 -8.40 -8.66 3.45
N ILE A 54 -7.38 -9.36 2.91
CA ILE A 54 -7.21 -9.60 1.47
C ILE A 54 -8.37 -10.44 0.94
N LYS A 55 -8.77 -11.50 1.64
CA LYS A 55 -9.92 -12.32 1.25
C LYS A 55 -11.24 -11.54 1.25
N ARG A 56 -11.38 -10.57 2.16
CA ARG A 56 -12.62 -9.81 2.33
C ARG A 56 -12.75 -8.63 1.37
N TRP A 57 -11.65 -7.94 1.08
CA TRP A 57 -11.64 -6.67 0.33
C TRP A 57 -10.71 -6.67 -0.88
N GLY A 58 -10.00 -7.78 -1.12
CA GLY A 58 -9.08 -7.90 -2.23
C GLY A 58 -9.76 -8.22 -3.55
N ASN A 59 -9.05 -7.96 -4.64
CA ASN A 59 -9.47 -8.37 -5.98
C ASN A 59 -9.17 -9.84 -6.24
N GLU A 60 -9.59 -10.34 -7.40
CA GLU A 60 -9.20 -11.65 -7.91
C GLU A 60 -7.66 -11.81 -7.88
N PRO A 61 -7.13 -12.91 -7.32
CA PRO A 61 -5.70 -13.13 -7.09
C PRO A 61 -4.94 -13.51 -8.38
N LEU A 62 -5.04 -12.65 -9.39
CA LEU A 62 -4.21 -12.74 -10.60
C LEU A 62 -2.91 -11.97 -10.37
N SER A 63 -1.80 -12.52 -10.85
CA SER A 63 -0.43 -12.00 -10.64
C SER A 63 -0.30 -10.48 -10.82
N ASP A 64 -0.82 -9.94 -11.93
CA ASP A 64 -0.71 -8.50 -12.23
C ASP A 64 -1.82 -7.62 -11.64
N ASN A 65 -2.83 -8.23 -11.00
CA ASN A 65 -3.89 -7.49 -10.34
C ASN A 65 -3.36 -6.82 -9.07
N LEU A 66 -3.89 -5.64 -8.80
CA LEU A 66 -3.72 -4.97 -7.52
C LEU A 66 -4.45 -5.78 -6.45
N ILE A 67 -3.82 -5.95 -5.29
CA ILE A 67 -4.47 -6.60 -4.14
C ILE A 67 -5.74 -5.85 -3.77
N PHE A 68 -5.70 -4.51 -3.72
CA PHE A 68 -6.85 -3.66 -3.40
C PHE A 68 -7.19 -2.70 -4.54
N SER A 69 -8.45 -2.65 -4.96
CA SER A 69 -9.00 -1.84 -6.07
C SER A 69 -9.27 -0.36 -5.71
N TYR A 70 -8.53 0.24 -4.79
CA TYR A 70 -8.76 1.64 -4.40
C TYR A 70 -8.13 2.67 -5.33
N LEU A 71 -7.05 2.28 -6.01
CA LEU A 71 -6.38 3.08 -7.02
C LEU A 71 -6.53 2.28 -8.30
N GLU A 72 -7.45 2.67 -9.17
CA GLU A 72 -7.45 2.14 -10.54
C GLU A 72 -6.08 2.44 -11.18
N GLU A 73 -5.67 1.64 -12.16
CA GLU A 73 -4.57 2.03 -13.06
C GLU A 73 -5.06 3.24 -13.86
N VAL A 74 -4.94 4.42 -13.27
CA VAL A 74 -5.38 5.66 -13.89
C VAL A 74 -4.26 6.16 -14.79
N ASP A 75 -4.48 6.09 -16.10
CA ASP A 75 -3.55 6.59 -17.12
C ASP A 75 -3.23 8.09 -16.97
N ASP A 76 -4.13 8.84 -16.33
CA ASP A 76 -3.97 10.26 -16.04
C ASP A 76 -3.18 10.51 -14.74
N PRO A 77 -1.95 11.06 -14.82
CA PRO A 77 -1.11 11.30 -13.64
C PRO A 77 -1.72 12.29 -12.65
N ILE A 78 -2.56 13.23 -13.11
CA ILE A 78 -3.18 14.25 -12.26
C ILE A 78 -4.30 13.61 -11.43
N LYS A 79 -5.14 12.79 -12.06
CA LYS A 79 -6.18 12.03 -11.36
C LYS A 79 -5.57 11.04 -10.38
N HIS A 80 -4.53 10.31 -10.79
CA HIS A 80 -3.81 9.39 -9.90
C HIS A 80 -3.28 10.12 -8.65
N LYS A 81 -2.67 11.30 -8.83
CA LYS A 81 -2.19 12.14 -7.71
C LYS A 81 -3.33 12.59 -6.79
N HIS A 82 -4.47 13.00 -7.33
CA HIS A 82 -5.63 13.40 -6.54
C HIS A 82 -6.21 12.23 -5.73
N LEU A 83 -6.44 11.09 -6.36
CA LEU A 83 -6.95 9.88 -5.70
C LEU A 83 -6.03 9.44 -4.56
N THR A 84 -4.72 9.43 -4.83
CA THR A 84 -3.69 9.11 -3.84
C THR A 84 -3.76 10.06 -2.63
N LYS A 85 -3.86 11.37 -2.88
CA LYS A 85 -3.96 12.40 -1.82
C LYS A 85 -5.24 12.24 -1.00
N ASP A 86 -6.37 11.99 -1.67
CA ASP A 86 -7.66 11.83 -1.00
C ASP A 86 -7.75 10.55 -0.18
N LEU A 87 -7.24 9.43 -0.70
CA LEU A 87 -7.15 8.17 0.04
C LEU A 87 -6.33 8.35 1.31
N THR A 88 -5.14 8.94 1.18
CA THR A 88 -4.26 9.24 2.32
C THR A 88 -4.95 10.10 3.37
N ARG A 89 -5.64 11.15 2.94
CA ARG A 89 -6.39 12.05 3.83
C ARG A 89 -7.49 11.32 4.58
N ARG A 90 -8.27 10.45 3.90
CA ARG A 90 -9.35 9.67 4.51
C ARG A 90 -8.83 8.67 5.54
N ILE A 91 -7.76 7.94 5.20
CA ILE A 91 -7.10 7.01 6.11
C ILE A 91 -6.61 7.75 7.36
N ASN A 92 -5.83 8.82 7.19
CA ASN A 92 -5.31 9.60 8.31
C ASN A 92 -6.43 10.18 9.19
N LYS A 93 -7.53 10.66 8.59
CA LYS A 93 -8.69 11.14 9.33
C LYS A 93 -9.33 10.02 10.16
N ARG A 94 -9.46 8.82 9.60
CA ARG A 94 -10.03 7.65 10.32
C ARG A 94 -9.10 7.18 11.44
N MET A 95 -7.81 7.13 11.18
CA MET A 95 -6.79 6.76 12.17
C MET A 95 -6.79 7.72 13.36
N LYS A 96 -6.82 9.03 13.12
CA LYS A 96 -6.93 10.03 14.20
C LYS A 96 -8.14 9.78 15.11
N ARG A 97 -9.32 9.50 14.52
CA ARG A 97 -10.53 9.16 15.29
C ARG A 97 -10.36 7.89 16.11
N ILE A 98 -9.74 6.85 15.56
CA ILE A 98 -9.52 5.58 16.27
C ILE A 98 -8.55 5.78 17.43
N CYS A 99 -7.50 6.58 17.24
CA CYS A 99 -6.52 6.90 18.28
C CYS A 99 -7.02 7.95 19.30
N GLY A 100 -8.29 8.38 19.23
CA GLY A 100 -8.85 9.37 20.15
C GLY A 100 -8.31 10.80 19.98
N MET A 101 -7.66 11.10 18.86
CA MET A 101 -7.16 12.43 18.53
C MET A 101 -8.24 13.21 17.77
N ASN A 102 -8.74 14.29 18.37
CA ASN A 102 -9.70 15.21 17.77
C ASN A 102 -9.05 16.11 16.70
#